data_AF-A0A7S4C748-F1
#
_entry.id   AF-A0A7S4C748-F1
#
_cell.length_a   1.000
_cell.length_b   1.000
_cell.length_c   1.000
_cell.angle_alpha   90.00
_cell.angle_beta   90.00
_cell.angle_gamma   90.00
#
_symmetry.space_group_name_H-M   'P 1'
#
loop_
_entity.id
_entity.type
_entity.pdbx_description
1 polymer ?
#
loop_
_entity_poly.entity_id
_entity_poly.type
_entity_poly.pdbx_seq_one_letter_code
_entity_poly.pdbx_strand_id
1 'polypeptide(L)'
;GFGHGGWPQPRQSAYGTGGAGGPSTGAAQPMHGTAKDDDAEVQQLFADKGPTGLNFDKYDNIPVEVSPADPNTPPIADFEDMAEVHELVLANVARAGYARP
;
A
#
# COMPACT_ATOMS: atom_id res chain seq x y z
N GLY A 1 31.43 39.68 -50.06
CA GLY A 1 31.69 38.37 -49.43
C GLY A 1 30.73 37.36 -50.02
N PHE A 2 31.30 36.23 -50.42
CA PHE A 2 30.76 34.93 -50.88
C PHE A 2 29.30 34.62 -50.49
N GLY A 3 28.42 33.98 -51.27
CA GLY A 3 28.62 33.09 -52.41
C GLY A 3 28.09 31.67 -52.08
N HIS A 4 26.89 31.35 -52.56
CA HIS A 4 26.32 30.03 -52.94
C HIS A 4 26.32 28.80 -52.00
N GLY A 5 25.18 28.11 -51.91
CA GLY A 5 25.18 26.62 -51.94
C GLY A 5 24.11 25.86 -51.14
N GLY A 6 23.01 25.47 -51.81
CA GLY A 6 22.20 24.24 -51.61
C GLY A 6 21.33 24.14 -50.33
N TRP A 7 20.04 23.80 -50.37
CA TRP A 7 19.36 22.80 -51.21
C TRP A 7 17.93 23.22 -51.61
N PRO A 8 17.36 22.63 -52.67
CA PRO A 8 16.03 22.94 -53.19
C PRO A 8 14.91 22.26 -52.39
N GLN A 9 13.75 22.91 -52.32
CA GLN A 9 12.50 22.32 -51.82
C GLN A 9 11.89 21.33 -52.83
N PRO A 10 11.04 20.41 -52.36
CA PRO A 10 9.70 20.33 -52.92
C PRO A 10 8.67 20.46 -51.79
N ARG A 11 7.80 21.48 -51.81
CA ARG A 11 6.59 21.62 -52.64
C ARG A 11 5.57 20.49 -52.44
N GLN A 12 4.48 20.93 -51.78
CA GLN A 12 3.08 20.65 -52.10
C GLN A 12 2.41 19.41 -51.52
N SER A 13 1.27 19.73 -50.89
CA SER A 13 -0.03 19.07 -51.02
C SER A 13 -0.15 17.61 -50.61
N ALA A 14 -0.86 17.46 -49.49
CA ALA A 14 -2.14 16.75 -49.37
C ALA A 14 -2.16 15.23 -49.67
N TYR A 15 -3.15 14.59 -49.05
CA TYR A 15 -3.52 13.17 -49.15
C TYR A 15 -2.45 12.15 -48.67
N GLY A 16 -2.58 11.71 -47.42
CA GLY A 16 -1.72 10.64 -46.88
C GLY A 16 -2.09 10.16 -45.47
N THR A 17 -3.09 9.29 -45.42
CA THR A 17 -3.58 8.45 -44.32
C THR A 17 -2.49 7.76 -43.48
N GLY A 18 -2.59 7.83 -42.15
CA GLY A 18 -2.33 6.72 -41.22
C GLY A 18 -0.88 6.36 -40.80
N GLY A 19 -0.70 6.03 -39.52
CA GLY A 19 0.49 5.32 -38.98
C GLY A 19 0.85 5.78 -37.55
N ALA A 20 0.22 5.21 -36.51
CA ALA A 20 0.75 4.07 -35.74
C ALA A 20 2.07 4.38 -34.99
N GLY A 21 1.95 5.01 -33.81
CA GLY A 21 3.02 5.10 -32.83
C GLY A 21 3.21 3.75 -32.12
N GLY A 22 4.38 3.13 -32.32
CA GLY A 22 4.75 1.85 -31.73
C GLY A 22 4.96 1.92 -30.21
N PRO A 23 4.93 0.76 -29.51
CA PRO A 23 4.95 0.72 -28.05
C PRO A 23 6.35 1.08 -27.52
N SER A 24 6.41 2.10 -26.66
CA SER A 24 7.59 2.39 -25.85
C SER A 24 7.81 1.26 -24.84
N THR A 25 8.86 0.46 -25.02
CA THR A 25 9.41 -0.44 -24.00
C THR A 25 10.12 0.40 -22.94
N GLY A 26 9.34 1.08 -22.11
CA GLY A 26 9.81 1.70 -20.88
C GLY A 26 8.92 1.20 -19.77
N ALA A 27 9.32 0.10 -19.13
CA ALA A 27 8.68 -0.35 -17.91
C ALA A 27 8.92 0.72 -16.84
N ALA A 28 8.02 1.71 -16.79
CA ALA A 28 7.83 2.52 -15.61
C ALA A 28 7.54 1.53 -14.49
N GLN A 29 8.44 1.45 -13.52
CA GLN A 29 8.14 0.69 -12.30
C GLN A 29 6.80 1.21 -11.77
N PRO A 30 5.83 0.33 -11.49
CA PRO A 30 4.57 0.78 -10.95
C PRO A 30 4.87 1.56 -9.67
N MET A 31 4.45 2.83 -9.65
CA MET A 31 4.42 3.61 -8.42
C MET A 31 3.76 2.75 -7.34
N HIS A 32 4.37 2.67 -6.15
CA HIS A 32 3.72 2.12 -4.94
C HIS A 32 2.46 2.94 -4.64
N GLY A 33 1.37 2.64 -5.33
CA GLY A 33 0.13 3.38 -5.32
C GLY A 33 -1.00 2.37 -5.21
N THR A 34 -1.57 2.30 -4.01
CA THR A 34 -2.73 1.48 -3.63
C THR A 34 -2.61 0.03 -4.09
N ALA A 35 -2.02 -0.82 -3.24
CA ALA A 35 -2.21 -2.27 -3.37
C ALA A 35 -3.73 -2.50 -3.50
N LYS A 36 -4.15 -3.04 -4.62
CA LYS A 36 -5.53 -3.51 -4.75
C LYS A 36 -5.62 -4.73 -3.86
N ASP A 37 -6.65 -4.79 -3.03
CA ASP A 37 -6.96 -6.00 -2.27
C ASP A 37 -7.30 -7.10 -3.29
N ASP A 38 -6.28 -7.84 -3.75
CA ASP A 38 -6.50 -9.06 -4.49
C ASP A 38 -7.01 -10.07 -3.45
N ASP A 39 -8.32 -10.29 -3.43
CA ASP A 39 -9.03 -11.09 -2.42
C ASP A 39 -8.37 -12.44 -2.15
N ALA A 40 -7.77 -13.07 -3.17
CA ALA A 40 -7.07 -14.34 -3.05
C ALA A 40 -5.74 -14.25 -2.29
N GLU A 41 -4.96 -13.18 -2.51
CA GLU A 41 -3.70 -12.94 -1.80
C GLU A 41 -3.98 -12.59 -0.33
N VAL A 42 -4.96 -11.71 -0.09
CA VAL A 42 -5.40 -11.35 1.27
C VAL A 42 -5.89 -12.59 2.02
N GLN A 43 -6.69 -13.45 1.40
CA GLN A 43 -7.14 -14.70 2.02
C GLN A 43 -5.99 -15.63 2.37
N GLN A 44 -4.95 -15.73 1.53
CA GLN A 44 -3.76 -16.52 1.82
C GLN A 44 -2.95 -15.95 2.99
N LEU A 45 -2.76 -14.63 3.03
CA LEU A 45 -2.02 -13.95 4.11
C LEU A 45 -2.66 -14.14 5.49
N PHE A 46 -4.00 -14.18 5.54
CA PHE A 46 -4.76 -14.38 6.78
C PHE A 46 -5.33 -15.81 6.91
N ALA A 47 -4.85 -16.78 6.14
CA ALA A 47 -5.36 -18.16 6.18
C ALA A 47 -5.01 -18.88 7.50
N ASP A 48 -3.81 -18.61 8.04
CA ASP A 48 -3.30 -19.25 9.24
C ASP A 48 -3.83 -18.56 10.51
N LYS A 49 -5.12 -18.79 10.83
CA LYS A 49 -5.79 -18.26 12.03
C LYS A 49 -5.74 -19.22 13.22
N GLY A 50 -4.55 -19.76 13.50
CA GLY A 50 -4.39 -20.72 14.60
C GLY A 50 -4.40 -20.03 15.97
N PRO A 51 -5.25 -20.42 16.93
CA PRO A 51 -5.13 -19.93 18.31
C PRO A 51 -3.80 -20.46 18.89
N THR A 52 -2.84 -19.57 19.12
CA THR A 52 -1.48 -19.93 19.53
C THR A 52 -1.31 -20.12 21.05
N GLY A 53 -2.36 -19.91 21.84
CA GLY A 53 -2.29 -19.86 23.30
C GLY A 53 -3.18 -20.88 24.00
N LEU A 54 -2.58 -21.63 24.94
CA LEU A 54 -3.25 -22.63 25.78
C LEU A 54 -4.18 -21.98 26.83
N ASN A 55 -3.96 -20.69 27.17
CA ASN A 55 -4.74 -19.97 28.21
C ASN A 55 -4.53 -18.43 28.14
N PHE A 56 -5.13 -17.76 27.15
CA PHE A 56 -4.98 -16.31 26.94
C PHE A 56 -5.50 -15.47 28.12
N ASP A 57 -6.57 -15.89 28.79
CA ASP A 57 -7.16 -15.17 29.92
C ASP A 57 -6.21 -15.03 31.13
N LYS A 58 -5.16 -15.85 31.20
CA LYS A 58 -4.15 -15.74 32.25
C LYS A 58 -3.22 -14.53 32.07
N TYR A 59 -3.10 -13.99 30.85
CA TYR A 59 -2.24 -12.83 30.61
C TYR A 59 -2.74 -11.57 31.34
N ASP A 60 -4.05 -11.46 31.54
CA ASP A 60 -4.68 -10.35 32.28
C ASP A 60 -4.23 -10.23 33.74
N ASN A 61 -3.77 -11.34 34.31
CA ASN A 61 -3.41 -11.43 35.72
C ASN A 61 -1.91 -11.15 35.98
N ILE A 62 -1.14 -10.86 34.93
CA ILE A 62 0.27 -10.53 35.07
C ILE A 62 0.37 -9.06 35.50
N PRO A 63 0.94 -8.74 36.68
CA PRO A 63 1.11 -7.35 37.11
C PRO A 63 2.13 -6.63 36.22
N VAL A 64 1.81 -5.41 35.80
CA VAL A 64 2.66 -4.55 34.97
C VAL A 64 2.98 -3.26 35.72
N GLU A 65 4.25 -2.88 35.76
CA GLU A 65 4.71 -1.59 36.27
C GLU A 65 5.43 -0.81 35.15
N VAL A 66 5.15 0.49 35.05
CA VAL A 66 5.75 1.39 34.05
C VAL A 66 6.43 2.55 34.77
N SER A 67 7.70 2.82 34.45
CA SER A 67 8.50 3.88 35.10
C SER A 67 9.39 4.62 34.10
N PRO A 68 9.35 5.97 34.03
CA PRO A 68 8.39 6.83 34.73
C PRO A 68 6.98 6.63 34.18
N ALA A 69 5.98 6.73 35.04
CA ALA A 69 4.59 6.71 34.59
C ALA A 69 4.27 7.99 33.83
N ASP A 70 3.77 7.86 32.59
CA ASP A 70 3.24 8.98 31.81
C ASP A 70 1.71 8.97 31.90
N PRO A 71 1.08 9.99 32.51
CA PRO A 71 -0.37 10.06 32.62
C PRO A 71 -1.08 10.26 31.26
N ASN A 72 -0.36 10.66 30.21
CA ASN A 72 -0.94 10.89 28.88
C ASN A 72 -1.01 9.62 28.02
N THR A 73 -0.38 8.52 28.45
CA THR A 73 -0.32 7.27 27.70
C THR A 73 -0.89 6.12 28.53
N PRO A 74 -2.21 6.11 28.82
CA PRO A 74 -2.84 5.01 29.55
C PRO A 74 -2.85 3.72 28.72
N PRO A 75 -2.90 2.55 29.37
CA PRO A 75 -3.13 1.29 28.67
C PRO A 75 -4.54 1.27 28.07
N ILE A 76 -4.66 0.62 26.91
CA ILE A 76 -5.94 0.33 26.25
C ILE A 76 -6.47 -1.03 26.70
N ALA A 77 -7.79 -1.19 26.75
CA ALA A 77 -8.43 -2.48 27.04
C ALA A 77 -8.84 -3.22 25.76
N ASP A 78 -9.26 -2.46 24.74
CA ASP A 78 -9.74 -2.96 23.47
C ASP A 78 -9.05 -2.25 22.29
N PHE A 79 -9.06 -2.87 21.11
CA PHE A 79 -8.44 -2.27 19.91
C PHE A 79 -9.16 -1.01 19.45
N GLU A 80 -10.46 -0.90 19.74
CA GLU A 80 -11.32 0.24 19.45
C GLU A 80 -10.98 1.49 20.29
N ASP A 81 -10.33 1.32 21.44
CA ASP A 81 -9.89 2.42 22.31
C ASP A 81 -8.64 3.13 21.76
N MET A 82 -7.98 2.56 20.74
CA MET A 82 -6.81 3.15 20.12
C MET A 82 -7.18 4.45 19.39
N ALA A 83 -6.87 5.58 20.00
CA ALA A 83 -6.94 6.88 19.33
C ALA A 83 -5.95 6.92 18.16
N GLU A 84 -6.35 7.61 17.08
CA GLU A 84 -5.47 7.96 15.96
C GLU A 84 -4.92 6.77 15.13
N VAL A 85 -5.57 5.60 15.20
CA VAL A 85 -5.25 4.45 14.32
C VAL A 85 -6.11 4.46 13.06
N HIS A 86 -5.49 4.22 11.91
CA HIS A 86 -6.20 4.17 10.62
C HIS A 86 -7.09 2.92 10.51
N GLU A 87 -8.29 3.07 9.96
CA GLU A 87 -9.31 2.01 9.82
C GLU A 87 -8.79 0.71 9.18
N LEU A 88 -7.90 0.83 8.19
CA LEU A 88 -7.26 -0.32 7.53
C LEU A 88 -6.43 -1.19 8.49
N VAL A 89 -5.82 -0.58 9.51
CA VAL A 89 -5.05 -1.31 10.52
C VAL A 89 -6.02 -2.13 11.40
N LEU A 90 -7.10 -1.50 11.87
CA LEU A 90 -8.14 -2.20 12.64
C LEU A 90 -8.80 -3.32 11.83
N ALA A 91 -9.07 -3.09 10.54
CA ALA A 91 -9.59 -4.11 9.64
C ALA A 91 -8.62 -5.30 9.50
N ASN A 92 -7.31 -5.06 9.46
CA ASN A 92 -6.31 -6.12 9.40
C ASN A 92 -6.15 -6.87 10.73
N VAL A 93 -6.25 -6.19 11.87
CA VAL A 93 -6.31 -6.81 13.21
C VAL A 93 -7.50 -7.78 13.29
N ALA A 94 -8.68 -7.34 12.84
CA ALA A 94 -9.86 -8.18 12.77
C ALA A 94 -9.72 -9.34 11.77
N ARG A 95 -9.13 -9.10 10.58
CA ARG A 95 -8.83 -10.14 9.59
C ARG A 95 -7.90 -11.22 10.16
N ALA A 96 -6.92 -10.84 10.98
CA ALA A 96 -6.01 -11.75 11.67
C ALA A 96 -6.65 -12.53 12.82
N GLY A 97 -7.83 -12.11 13.30
CA GLY A 97 -8.56 -12.81 14.38
C GLY A 97 -8.10 -12.45 15.79
N TYR A 98 -7.41 -11.32 15.96
CA TYR A 98 -7.12 -10.79 17.29
C TYR A 98 -8.39 -10.20 17.90
N ALA A 99 -8.75 -10.66 19.11
CA ALA A 99 -9.95 -10.22 19.81
C ALA A 99 -9.70 -9.08 20.79
N ARG A 100 -8.50 -9.03 21.39
CA ARG A 100 -8.10 -8.06 22.39
C ARG A 100 -6.57 -7.90 22.41
N PRO A 101 -6.07 -6.70 22.75
CA PRO A 101 -4.63 -6.44 22.89
C PRO A 101 -4.01 -7.24 24.04
#